data_AF-K0VFW5-F1
#
_entry.id   AF-K0VFW5-F1
#
_cell.length_a   1.000
_cell.length_b   1.000
_cell.length_c   1.000
_cell.angle_alpha   90.00
_cell.angle_beta   90.00
_cell.angle_gamma   90.00
#
_symmetry.space_group_name_H-M   'P 1'
#
loop_
_entity.id
_entity.type
_entity.pdbx_description
1 polymer ?
#
loop_
_entity_poly.entity_id
_entity_poly.type
_entity_poly.pdbx_seq_one_letter_code
_entity_poly.pdbx_strand_id
1 'polypeptide(L)'
;MVRGRKQKRGDIVRIDIGNGKRFHAVALTHPLFAFLDGVFESEEPVQDVRDRAVLFKLWVMDSAAKSGRWPIVGKVDPPTVSALDGAVFFKQDRISGRISAYDAIENAESPLSFEEADRLECAAVWSPEHVEDRLRDHLNGISNKWWASMRPRK
;
A
#
# COMPACT_ATOMS: atom_id res chain seq x y z
N MET A 1 18.17 -2.92 19.91
CA MET A 1 16.99 -2.22 19.33
C MET A 1 17.47 -1.54 18.05
N VAL A 2 17.13 -2.09 16.89
CA VAL A 2 17.51 -1.47 15.61
C VAL A 2 16.65 -0.22 15.44
N ARG A 3 17.26 0.97 15.51
CA ARG A 3 16.56 2.23 15.24
C ARG A 3 16.08 2.20 13.79
N GLY A 4 14.78 2.32 13.56
CA GLY A 4 14.21 2.42 12.21
C GLY A 4 14.84 3.59 11.46
N ARG A 5 15.30 3.34 10.23
CA ARG A 5 15.79 4.39 9.32
C ARG A 5 14.57 5.10 8.73
N LYS A 6 14.61 6.45 8.65
CA LYS A 6 13.56 7.21 7.95
C LYS A 6 13.56 6.79 6.48
N GLN A 7 12.46 6.18 6.04
CA GLN A 7 12.26 5.77 4.67
C GLN A 7 12.21 6.99 3.75
N LYS A 8 12.77 6.84 2.54
CA LYS A 8 12.76 7.82 1.47
C LYS A 8 11.99 7.25 0.28
N ARG A 9 11.43 8.13 -0.54
CA ARG A 9 10.83 7.78 -1.83
C ARG A 9 11.80 6.90 -2.64
N GLY A 10 11.29 5.78 -3.14
CA GLY A 10 12.03 4.75 -3.88
C GLY A 10 12.65 3.66 -3.01
N ASP A 11 12.68 3.80 -1.68
CA ASP A 11 13.17 2.73 -0.80
C ASP A 11 12.26 1.50 -0.89
N ILE A 12 12.86 0.32 -1.01
CA ILE A 12 12.15 -0.95 -0.98
C ILE A 12 12.17 -1.47 0.45
N VAL A 13 10.99 -1.75 0.98
CA VAL A 13 10.85 -2.37 2.30
C VAL A 13 10.40 -3.81 2.19
N ARG A 14 10.88 -4.63 3.12
CA ARG A 14 10.47 -6.01 3.29
C ARG A 14 9.36 -6.08 4.34
N ILE A 15 8.31 -6.85 4.03
CA ILE A 15 7.16 -7.06 4.88
C ILE A 15 7.09 -8.55 5.20
N ASP A 16 7.35 -8.90 6.46
CA ASP A 16 7.22 -10.29 6.94
C ASP A 16 5.75 -10.57 7.26
N ILE A 17 5.19 -11.61 6.64
CA ILE A 17 3.79 -12.02 6.88
C ILE A 17 3.69 -13.31 7.68
N GLY A 18 4.81 -13.84 8.18
CA GLY A 18 4.94 -15.08 8.94
C GLY A 18 5.34 -16.28 8.07
N ASN A 19 5.72 -17.38 8.73
CA ASN A 19 6.08 -18.66 8.10
C ASN A 19 7.21 -18.55 7.04
N GLY A 20 8.15 -17.62 7.25
CA GLY A 20 9.26 -17.38 6.31
C GLY A 20 8.85 -16.65 5.03
N LYS A 21 7.57 -16.31 4.87
CA LYS A 21 7.04 -15.65 3.67
C LYS A 21 7.10 -14.14 3.80
N ARG A 22 7.56 -13.48 2.74
CA ARG A 22 7.72 -12.03 2.68
C ARG A 22 7.12 -11.45 1.42
N PHE A 23 6.68 -10.22 1.54
CA PHE A 23 6.33 -9.33 0.43
C PHE A 23 7.28 -8.13 0.40
N HIS A 24 7.26 -7.39 -0.70
CA HIS A 24 7.96 -6.12 -0.83
C HIS A 24 6.98 -4.98 -1.14
N ALA A 25 7.35 -3.79 -0.69
CA ALA A 25 6.68 -2.56 -1.07
C ALA A 25 7.68 -1.46 -1.39
N VAL A 26 7.31 -0.56 -2.30
CA VAL A 26 8.09 0.62 -2.67
C VAL A 26 7.52 1.84 -1.96
N ALA A 27 8.38 2.59 -1.28
CA ALA A 27 8.02 3.90 -0.74
C ALA A 27 7.72 4.87 -1.88
N LEU A 28 6.55 5.48 -1.86
CA LEU A 28 6.21 6.60 -2.75
C LEU A 28 6.32 7.91 -1.96
N THR A 29 5.54 8.92 -2.35
CA THR A 29 5.43 10.16 -1.57
C THR A 29 4.77 9.84 -0.24
N HIS A 30 5.51 10.05 0.86
CA HIS A 30 5.04 9.74 2.21
C HIS A 30 3.63 10.30 2.47
N PRO A 31 2.69 9.52 3.06
CA PRO A 31 2.85 8.19 3.67
C PRO A 31 2.50 7.01 2.74
N LEU A 32 2.58 7.19 1.42
CA LEU A 32 2.12 6.21 0.42
C LEU A 32 3.16 5.11 0.13
N PHE A 33 2.66 3.89 -0.05
CA PHE A 33 3.43 2.73 -0.50
C PHE A 33 2.72 2.04 -1.66
N ALA A 34 3.49 1.47 -2.58
CA ALA A 34 3.01 0.50 -3.57
C ALA A 34 3.41 -0.91 -3.15
N PHE A 35 2.44 -1.80 -2.98
CA PHE A 35 2.64 -3.19 -2.58
C PHE A 35 2.71 -4.07 -3.82
N LEU A 36 3.74 -4.90 -3.90
CA LEU A 36 4.08 -5.65 -5.10
C LEU A 36 3.64 -7.09 -4.95
N ASP A 37 3.28 -7.71 -6.06
CA ASP A 37 2.93 -9.11 -6.08
C ASP A 37 4.16 -10.02 -6.02
N GLY A 38 3.93 -11.24 -5.53
CA GLY A 38 4.90 -12.31 -5.41
C GLY A 38 5.54 -12.42 -4.03
N VAL A 39 5.65 -13.67 -3.58
CA VAL A 39 6.15 -14.07 -2.25
C VAL A 39 7.58 -14.55 -2.34
N PHE A 40 8.37 -14.20 -1.33
CA PHE A 40 9.76 -14.61 -1.19
C PHE A 40 9.91 -15.49 0.04
N GLU A 41 10.51 -16.67 -0.15
CA GLU A 41 10.79 -17.63 0.93
C GLU A 41 12.29 -17.66 1.31
N SER A 42 13.16 -17.09 0.47
CA SER A 42 14.60 -16.96 0.69
C SER A 42 15.02 -15.48 0.81
N GLU A 43 16.27 -15.20 1.22
CA GLU A 43 16.88 -13.86 1.07
C GLU A 43 17.30 -13.63 -0.39
N GLU A 44 16.40 -13.88 -1.34
CA GLU A 44 16.62 -13.56 -2.73
C GLU A 44 16.93 -12.06 -2.84
N PRO A 45 18.01 -11.70 -3.56
CA PRO A 45 18.26 -10.29 -3.86
C PRO A 45 17.02 -9.75 -4.56
N VAL A 46 16.61 -8.52 -4.20
CA VAL A 46 15.46 -7.86 -4.83
C VAL A 46 15.82 -7.57 -6.29
N GLN A 47 15.69 -8.58 -7.15
CA GLN A 47 15.90 -8.48 -8.58
C GLN A 47 14.57 -8.07 -9.21
N ASP A 48 14.65 -6.92 -9.87
CA ASP A 48 13.63 -6.16 -10.57
C ASP A 48 12.20 -6.20 -10.00
N VAL A 49 11.99 -5.27 -9.07
CA VAL A 49 10.69 -4.69 -8.72
C VAL A 49 9.85 -4.30 -9.95
N ARG A 50 10.51 -4.00 -11.08
CA ARG A 50 9.93 -3.52 -12.33
C ARG A 50 8.96 -4.50 -12.98
N ASP A 51 9.23 -5.80 -12.85
CA ASP A 51 8.44 -6.83 -13.53
C ASP A 51 7.24 -7.29 -12.68
N ARG A 52 7.06 -6.71 -11.50
CA ARG A 52 6.03 -7.14 -10.55
C ARG A 52 4.79 -6.26 -10.64
N ALA A 53 3.64 -6.92 -10.73
CA ALA A 53 2.35 -6.25 -10.65
C ALA A 53 2.20 -5.55 -9.29
N VAL A 54 1.54 -4.39 -9.29
CA VAL A 54 1.16 -3.69 -8.06
C VAL A 54 -0.18 -4.27 -7.59
N LEU A 55 -0.20 -4.82 -6.38
CA LEU A 55 -1.43 -5.33 -5.75
C LEU A 55 -2.38 -4.20 -5.36
N PHE A 56 -1.84 -3.20 -4.68
CA PHE A 56 -2.55 -2.01 -4.23
C PHE A 56 -1.56 -0.94 -3.80
N LYS A 57 -2.05 0.31 -3.67
CA LYS A 57 -1.31 1.44 -3.10
C LYS A 57 -2.07 1.96 -1.89
N LEU A 58 -1.40 2.12 -0.75
CA LEU A 58 -2.05 2.56 0.51
C LEU A 58 -1.19 3.57 1.27
N TRP A 59 -1.84 4.47 1.98
CA TRP A 59 -1.20 5.22 3.05
C TRP A 59 -1.03 4.32 4.27
N VAL A 60 0.17 4.33 4.85
CA VAL A 60 0.50 3.50 6.01
C VAL A 60 1.03 4.36 7.14
N MET A 61 0.64 4.02 8.37
CA MET A 61 1.17 4.65 9.57
C MET A 61 2.69 4.55 9.63
N ASP A 62 3.32 5.62 10.13
CA ASP A 62 4.77 5.72 10.35
C ASP A 62 5.37 4.59 11.19
N SER A 63 4.56 3.94 12.03
CA SER A 63 4.97 2.81 12.86
C SER A 63 5.54 1.67 12.02
N ALA A 64 5.12 1.52 10.76
CA ALA A 64 5.65 0.53 9.83
C ALA A 64 7.17 0.65 9.65
N ALA A 65 7.66 1.87 9.42
CA ALA A 65 9.08 2.14 9.18
C ALA A 65 9.85 2.51 10.47
N LYS A 66 9.26 3.35 11.33
CA LYS A 66 9.96 3.88 12.52
C LYS A 66 10.27 2.81 13.57
N SER A 67 9.44 1.77 13.68
CA SER A 67 9.66 0.66 14.61
C SER A 67 10.71 -0.35 14.11
N GLY A 68 11.10 -0.27 12.83
CA GLY A 68 11.90 -1.30 12.17
C GLY A 68 11.10 -2.53 11.75
N ARG A 69 9.76 -2.52 11.91
CA ARG A 69 8.87 -3.62 11.46
C ARG A 69 9.06 -3.94 9.98
N TRP A 70 9.18 -2.91 9.14
CA TRP A 70 9.48 -3.05 7.71
C TRP A 70 10.89 -2.54 7.40
N PRO A 71 11.92 -3.40 7.45
CA PRO A 71 13.29 -2.99 7.16
C PRO A 71 13.46 -2.63 5.68
N ILE A 72 14.29 -1.62 5.41
CA ILE A 72 14.69 -1.23 4.05
C ILE A 72 15.71 -2.25 3.53
N VAL A 73 15.42 -2.85 2.39
CA VAL A 73 16.22 -3.93 1.77
C VAL A 73 16.76 -3.57 0.39
N GLY A 74 16.37 -2.43 -0.17
CA GLY A 74 16.83 -1.99 -1.48
C GLY A 74 16.31 -0.62 -1.85
N LYS A 75 16.56 -0.24 -3.11
CA LYS A 75 16.10 1.03 -3.67
C LYS A 75 15.78 0.89 -5.15
N VAL A 76 14.70 1.52 -5.56
CA VAL A 76 14.25 1.64 -6.95
C VAL A 76 14.82 2.90 -7.60
N ASP A 77 15.12 2.83 -8.88
CA ASP A 77 15.56 4.00 -9.67
C ASP A 77 14.43 5.04 -9.84
N PRO A 78 14.79 6.33 -10.08
CA PRO A 78 13.80 7.40 -10.19
C PRO A 78 12.72 7.19 -11.27
N PRO A 79 13.03 6.75 -12.50
CA PRO A 79 11.99 6.47 -13.51
C PRO A 79 10.97 5.43 -13.05
N THR A 80 11.44 4.33 -12.46
CA THR A 80 10.55 3.24 -12.01
C THR A 80 9.65 3.68 -10.86
N VAL A 81 10.16 4.46 -9.88
CA VAL A 81 9.30 4.98 -8.79
C VAL A 81 8.29 6.02 -9.28
N SER A 82 8.63 6.80 -10.31
CA SER A 82 7.68 7.75 -10.92
C SER A 82 6.54 7.04 -11.64
N ALA A 83 6.80 5.89 -12.27
CA ALA A 83 5.76 5.08 -12.90
C ALA A 83 4.72 4.52 -11.89
N LEU A 84 5.08 4.51 -10.59
CA LEU A 84 4.20 4.06 -9.51
C LEU A 84 3.35 5.20 -8.90
N ASP A 85 3.45 6.43 -9.39
CA ASP A 85 2.62 7.55 -8.91
C ASP A 85 1.15 7.44 -9.40
N GLY A 86 0.35 8.50 -9.15
CA GLY A 86 -1.03 8.61 -9.63
C GLY A 86 -2.04 7.74 -8.88
N ALA A 87 -1.84 7.50 -7.59
CA ALA A 87 -2.85 6.83 -6.77
C ALA A 87 -4.06 7.75 -6.56
N VAL A 88 -5.22 7.31 -7.03
CA VAL A 88 -6.51 7.95 -6.75
C VAL A 88 -7.25 7.09 -5.72
N PHE A 89 -7.77 7.76 -4.69
CA PHE A 89 -8.54 7.14 -3.62
C PHE A 89 -9.99 7.58 -3.70
N PHE A 90 -10.92 6.81 -3.13
CA PHE A 90 -12.28 7.31 -2.91
C PHE A 90 -12.46 7.80 -1.47
N LYS A 91 -13.38 8.74 -1.30
CA LYS A 91 -13.91 9.20 -0.01
C LYS A 91 -15.41 9.02 -0.01
N GLN A 92 -15.98 8.75 1.15
CA GLN A 92 -17.42 8.75 1.35
C GLN A 92 -17.77 9.51 2.62
N ASP A 93 -18.59 10.54 2.48
CA ASP A 93 -19.20 11.25 3.60
C ASP A 93 -20.23 10.33 4.27
N ARG A 94 -20.02 10.02 5.56
CA ARG A 94 -20.89 9.11 6.33
C ARG A 94 -22.26 9.70 6.67
N ILE A 95 -22.41 11.02 6.60
CA ILE A 95 -23.66 11.73 6.91
C ILE A 95 -24.47 11.90 5.63
N SER A 96 -23.85 12.42 4.56
CA SER A 96 -24.57 12.70 3.31
C SER A 96 -24.55 11.55 2.30
N GLY A 97 -23.71 10.54 2.50
CA GLY A 97 -23.51 9.43 1.57
C GLY A 97 -22.72 9.78 0.31
N ARG A 98 -22.39 11.06 0.09
CA ARG A 98 -21.68 11.54 -1.11
C ARG A 98 -20.32 10.87 -1.24
N ILE A 99 -20.00 10.48 -2.46
CA ILE A 99 -18.75 9.81 -2.83
C ILE A 99 -17.93 10.74 -3.73
N SER A 100 -16.65 10.88 -3.43
CA SER A 100 -15.69 11.63 -4.23
C SER A 100 -14.44 10.82 -4.51
N ALA A 101 -13.81 11.07 -5.66
CA ALA A 101 -12.42 10.69 -5.89
C ALA A 101 -11.53 11.75 -5.25
N TYR A 102 -10.38 11.31 -4.74
CA TYR A 102 -9.32 12.15 -4.19
C TYR A 102 -8.02 11.84 -4.93
N ASP A 103 -7.52 12.84 -5.64
CA ASP A 103 -6.19 12.80 -6.26
C ASP A 103 -5.17 13.34 -5.26
N ALA A 104 -4.25 12.49 -4.83
CA ALA A 104 -3.25 12.85 -3.82
C ALA A 104 -2.14 13.78 -4.36
N ILE A 105 -1.97 13.89 -5.68
CA ILE A 105 -0.97 14.75 -6.33
C ILE A 105 -1.55 16.14 -6.51
N GLU A 106 -2.73 16.24 -7.13
CA GLU A 106 -3.40 17.52 -7.40
C GLU A 106 -4.07 18.08 -6.14
N ASN A 107 -4.19 17.26 -5.08
CA ASN A 107 -4.92 17.56 -3.86
C ASN A 107 -6.34 18.06 -4.16
N ALA A 108 -7.00 17.40 -5.11
CA ALA A 108 -8.30 17.76 -5.64
C ALA A 108 -9.31 16.63 -5.42
N GLU A 109 -10.58 17.02 -5.30
CA GLU A 109 -11.71 16.10 -5.23
C GLU A 109 -12.68 16.31 -6.38
N SER A 110 -13.21 15.22 -6.90
CA SER A 110 -14.25 15.22 -7.92
C SER A 110 -15.37 14.25 -7.55
N PRO A 111 -16.64 14.51 -7.96
CA PRO A 111 -17.72 13.55 -7.77
C PRO A 111 -17.38 12.19 -8.40
N LEU A 112 -17.77 11.10 -7.74
CA LEU A 112 -17.48 9.74 -8.16
C LEU A 112 -18.71 8.85 -7.99
N SER A 113 -18.96 7.95 -8.94
CA SER A 113 -20.05 6.97 -8.79
C SER A 113 -19.70 5.88 -7.77
N PHE A 114 -20.72 5.16 -7.30
CA PHE A 114 -20.52 4.01 -6.41
C PHE A 114 -19.69 2.92 -7.11
N GLU A 115 -20.01 2.63 -8.37
CA GLU A 115 -19.36 1.59 -9.17
C GLU A 115 -17.87 1.90 -9.44
N GLU A 116 -17.52 3.18 -9.61
CA GLU A 116 -16.13 3.61 -9.72
C GLU A 116 -15.40 3.57 -8.38
N ALA A 117 -16.05 4.01 -7.29
CA ALA A 117 -15.48 3.95 -5.95
C ALA A 117 -15.20 2.52 -5.49
N ASP A 118 -16.04 1.56 -5.91
CA ASP A 118 -15.85 0.14 -5.68
C ASP A 118 -14.61 -0.42 -6.40
N ARG A 119 -13.94 0.35 -7.28
CA ARG A 119 -12.66 -0.05 -7.90
C ARG A 119 -11.45 0.65 -7.29
N LEU A 120 -11.68 1.56 -6.35
CA LEU A 120 -10.61 2.34 -5.72
C LEU A 120 -10.38 1.91 -4.26
N GLU A 121 -9.21 2.26 -3.75
CA GLU A 121 -8.91 2.18 -2.34
C GLU A 121 -9.53 3.37 -1.59
N CYS A 122 -9.97 3.15 -0.35
CA CYS A 122 -10.47 4.23 0.49
C CYS A 122 -9.30 5.15 0.89
N ALA A 123 -9.55 6.46 0.91
CA ALA A 123 -8.61 7.47 1.40
C ALA A 123 -8.47 7.36 2.94
N ALA A 124 -7.75 6.34 3.41
CA ALA A 124 -7.55 6.02 4.81
C ALA A 124 -6.09 5.60 5.05
N VAL A 125 -5.57 5.93 6.24
CA VAL A 125 -4.24 5.49 6.68
C VAL A 125 -4.37 4.16 7.40
N TRP A 126 -3.61 3.16 6.96
CA TRP A 126 -3.64 1.80 7.49
C TRP A 126 -2.55 1.57 8.54
N SER A 127 -2.88 0.78 9.57
CA SER A 127 -1.87 0.19 10.46
C SER A 127 -1.08 -0.90 9.70
N PRO A 128 0.24 -1.04 9.94
CA PRO A 128 1.05 -2.04 9.24
C PRO A 128 0.53 -3.47 9.44
N GLU A 129 -0.02 -3.79 10.61
CA GLU A 129 -0.60 -5.09 10.92
C GLU A 129 -1.79 -5.43 9.99
N HIS A 130 -2.66 -4.45 9.69
CA HIS A 130 -3.80 -4.66 8.81
C HIS A 130 -3.36 -4.88 7.35
N VAL A 131 -2.26 -4.27 6.95
CA VAL A 131 -1.65 -4.48 5.63
C VAL A 131 -1.06 -5.88 5.54
N GLU A 132 -0.35 -6.32 6.57
CA GLU A 132 0.19 -7.69 6.64
C GLU A 132 -0.89 -8.76 6.60
N ASP A 133 -2.01 -8.54 7.32
CA ASP A 133 -3.19 -9.39 7.21
C ASP A 133 -3.71 -9.43 5.77
N ARG A 134 -3.82 -8.29 5.09
CA ARG A 134 -4.30 -8.23 3.71
C ARG A 134 -3.38 -8.97 2.73
N LEU A 135 -2.06 -8.87 2.90
CA LEU A 135 -1.09 -9.60 2.09
C LEU A 135 -1.16 -11.12 2.35
N ARG A 136 -1.36 -11.52 3.61
CA ARG A 136 -1.57 -12.92 3.97
C ARG A 136 -2.87 -13.47 3.38
N ASP A 137 -3.95 -12.71 3.42
CA ASP A 137 -5.24 -13.07 2.84
C ASP A 137 -5.16 -13.18 1.32
N HIS A 138 -4.48 -12.24 0.65
CA HIS A 138 -4.18 -12.30 -0.78
C HIS A 138 -3.44 -13.58 -1.16
N LEU A 139 -2.36 -13.92 -0.42
CA LEU A 139 -1.61 -15.15 -0.64
C LEU A 139 -2.48 -16.41 -0.49
N ASN A 140 -3.42 -16.41 0.45
CA ASN A 140 -4.30 -17.54 0.70
C ASN A 140 -5.56 -17.55 -0.20
N GLY A 141 -5.72 -16.56 -1.09
CA GLY A 141 -6.89 -16.44 -1.96
C GLY A 141 -8.20 -16.15 -1.23
N ILE A 142 -8.14 -15.53 -0.05
CA ILE A 142 -9.33 -15.22 0.77
C ILE A 142 -9.59 -13.72 0.87
N SER A 143 -10.83 -13.34 1.16
CA SER A 143 -11.22 -11.94 1.30
C SER A 143 -10.65 -11.30 2.57
N ASN A 144 -10.10 -10.09 2.44
CA ASN A 144 -9.59 -9.34 3.58
C ASN A 144 -10.66 -8.51 4.28
N LYS A 145 -10.83 -8.73 5.59
CA LYS A 145 -11.85 -8.05 6.40
C LYS A 145 -11.64 -6.54 6.53
N TRP A 146 -10.39 -6.08 6.59
CA TRP A 146 -10.06 -4.67 6.78
C TRP A 146 -10.45 -3.89 5.53
N TRP A 147 -10.04 -4.38 4.36
CA TRP A 147 -10.42 -3.85 3.06
C TRP A 147 -11.95 -3.84 2.90
N ALA A 148 -12.61 -4.96 3.20
CA ALA A 148 -14.07 -5.06 3.13
C ALA A 148 -14.78 -4.02 4.03
N SER A 149 -14.27 -3.76 5.23
CA SER A 149 -14.85 -2.78 6.16
C SER A 149 -14.77 -1.33 5.65
N MET A 150 -13.81 -1.06 4.76
CA MET A 150 -13.55 0.26 4.18
C MET A 150 -14.25 0.50 2.86
N ARG A 151 -14.94 -0.50 2.28
CA ARG A 151 -15.66 -0.36 1.00
C ARG A 151 -16.75 0.72 1.04
N PRO A 152 -17.05 1.37 -0.10
CA PRO A 152 -18.14 2.32 -0.17
C PRO A 152 -19.45 1.60 0.20
N ARG A 153 -20.35 2.32 0.86
CA ARG A 153 -21.67 1.80 1.26
C ARG A 153 -22.77 2.50 0.46
N LYS A 154 -23.81 1.76 0.11
CA LYS A 154 -25.04 2.36 -0.42
C LYS A 154 -25.89 2.90 0.72
#